data_AF-Q092P7-F1
#
_entry.id   AF-Q092P7-F1
#
_cell.length_a   1.000
_cell.length_b   1.000
_cell.length_c   1.000
_cell.angle_alpha   90.00
_cell.angle_beta   90.00
_cell.angle_gamma   90.00
#
_symmetry.space_group_name_H-M   'P 1'
#
loop_
_entity.id
_entity.type
_entity.pdbx_description
1 polymer ?
#
loop_
_entity_poly.entity_id
_entity_poly.type
_entity_poly.pdbx_seq_one_letter_code
_entity_poly.pdbx_strand_id
1 'polypeptide(L)'
;MMKQIRVALLAVALLPLGTFAAPPERREEVERQLRVARLVELSSELELDSAQALKMDGILRQFDERRRPLYEQVRESAKLLQRAAKGDSSAQSQVDQAAQRAFEARAQLATLDRELYQALSQDLPPQKKAQLALFLARFDRKAMKFKHKFHERRQRDDKAPDSLDPGNPG
;
A
#
# COMPACT_ATOMS: atom_id res chain seq x y z
N MET A 1 32.77 32.30 -49.80
CA MET A 1 31.90 31.19 -49.33
C MET A 1 32.40 30.71 -47.98
N MET A 2 31.80 31.16 -46.87
CA MET A 2 32.11 30.65 -45.52
C MET A 2 30.79 30.44 -44.77
N LYS A 3 30.50 29.18 -44.41
CA LYS A 3 29.25 28.73 -43.80
C LYS A 3 29.27 28.97 -42.30
N GLN A 4 28.24 29.67 -41.82
CA GLN A 4 27.95 29.87 -40.41
C GLN A 4 27.51 28.56 -39.75
N ILE A 5 28.14 28.19 -38.63
CA ILE A 5 27.72 27.07 -37.79
C ILE A 5 26.72 27.61 -36.77
N ARG A 6 25.45 27.23 -36.96
CA ARG A 6 24.36 27.51 -36.03
C ARG A 6 24.52 26.60 -34.82
N VAL A 7 24.76 27.20 -33.65
CA VAL A 7 24.63 26.54 -32.36
C VAL A 7 23.14 26.33 -32.10
N ALA A 8 22.66 25.11 -32.31
CA ALA A 8 21.30 24.72 -31.95
C ALA A 8 21.26 24.36 -30.46
N LEU A 9 20.63 25.24 -29.69
CA LEU A 9 20.11 25.00 -28.34
C LEU A 9 19.25 23.74 -28.34
N LEU A 10 19.69 22.71 -27.62
CA LEU A 10 18.84 21.55 -27.32
C LEU A 10 18.32 21.73 -25.89
N ALA A 11 17.16 22.36 -25.81
CA ALA A 11 16.38 22.49 -24.59
C ALA A 11 15.96 21.09 -24.10
N VAL A 12 16.67 20.59 -23.08
CA VAL A 12 16.25 19.42 -22.31
C VAL A 12 15.00 19.85 -21.53
N ALA A 13 13.85 19.41 -22.00
CA ALA A 13 12.58 19.57 -21.32
C ALA A 13 12.65 18.91 -19.93
N LEU A 14 12.76 19.75 -18.90
CA LEU A 14 12.44 19.40 -17.53
C LEU A 14 10.93 19.08 -17.47
N LEU A 15 10.57 17.81 -17.53
CA LEU A 15 9.26 17.37 -17.06
C LEU A 15 9.42 16.88 -15.61
N PRO A 16 8.80 17.57 -14.62
CA PRO A 16 8.71 17.02 -13.28
C PRO A 16 7.79 15.80 -13.36
N LEU A 17 8.38 14.61 -13.22
CA LEU A 17 7.65 13.39 -12.91
C LEU A 17 6.98 13.61 -11.55
N GLY A 18 5.75 14.12 -11.59
CA GLY A 18 4.90 14.33 -10.44
C GLY A 18 4.82 13.04 -9.65
N THR A 19 5.38 13.06 -8.44
CA THR A 19 5.17 12.06 -7.42
C THR A 19 3.69 12.09 -7.02
N PHE A 20 2.84 11.38 -7.76
CA PHE A 20 1.45 11.18 -7.36
C PHE A 20 1.41 10.21 -6.18
N ALA A 21 1.73 10.73 -5.00
CA ALA A 21 1.25 10.17 -3.76
C ALA A 21 -0.29 10.31 -3.77
N ALA A 22 -1.02 9.20 -3.77
CA ALA A 22 -2.47 9.24 -3.64
C ALA A 22 -2.85 10.10 -2.40
N PRO A 23 -3.82 11.03 -2.53
CA PRO A 23 -4.38 11.84 -1.44
C PRO A 23 -4.77 10.99 -0.23
N PRO A 24 -4.71 11.55 0.99
CA PRO A 24 -4.96 10.82 2.23
C PRO A 24 -6.33 10.12 2.25
N GLU A 25 -7.41 10.82 1.85
CA GLU A 25 -8.77 10.26 1.79
C GLU A 25 -8.88 9.01 0.91
N ARG A 26 -8.11 8.96 -0.19
CA ARG A 26 -8.13 7.82 -1.12
C ARG A 26 -7.43 6.59 -0.55
N ARG A 27 -6.49 6.76 0.37
CA ARG A 27 -5.81 5.65 1.06
C ARG A 27 -6.70 5.06 2.15
N GLU A 28 -7.35 5.93 2.92
CA GLU A 28 -8.25 5.53 4.00
C GLU A 28 -9.41 4.68 3.50
N GLU A 29 -9.98 5.01 2.34
CA GLU A 29 -11.07 4.21 1.76
C GLU A 29 -10.60 2.81 1.33
N VAL A 30 -9.42 2.70 0.70
CA VAL A 30 -8.86 1.39 0.32
C VAL A 30 -8.54 0.55 1.56
N GLU A 31 -8.00 1.17 2.60
CA GLU A 31 -7.73 0.49 3.88
C GLU A 31 -9.02 0.01 4.55
N ARG A 32 -10.08 0.84 4.54
CA ARG A 32 -11.41 0.45 5.02
C ARG A 32 -11.97 -0.74 4.25
N GLN A 33 -11.95 -0.69 2.91
CA GLN A 33 -12.45 -1.77 2.06
C GLN A 33 -11.68 -3.08 2.28
N LEU A 34 -10.35 -3.01 2.43
CA LEU A 34 -9.52 -4.17 2.73
C LEU A 34 -9.83 -4.76 4.10
N ARG A 35 -10.08 -3.91 5.11
CA ARG A 35 -10.46 -4.35 6.45
C ARG A 35 -11.81 -5.07 6.44
N VAL A 36 -12.80 -4.49 5.76
CA VAL A 36 -14.13 -5.10 5.60
C VAL A 36 -14.01 -6.44 4.87
N ALA A 37 -13.25 -6.50 3.77
CA ALA A 37 -13.02 -7.75 3.05
C ALA A 37 -12.32 -8.80 3.94
N ARG A 38 -11.31 -8.39 4.73
CA ARG A 38 -10.62 -9.25 5.69
C ARG A 38 -11.61 -9.81 6.71
N LEU A 39 -12.45 -8.96 7.30
CA LEU A 39 -13.42 -9.34 8.30
C LEU A 39 -14.46 -10.31 7.72
N VAL A 40 -14.98 -10.04 6.52
CA VAL A 40 -15.96 -10.91 5.85
C VAL A 40 -15.37 -12.30 5.60
N GLU A 41 -14.14 -12.38 5.06
CA GLU A 41 -13.48 -13.66 4.84
C GLU A 41 -13.17 -14.38 6.15
N LEU A 42 -12.71 -13.65 7.17
CA LEU A 42 -12.41 -14.20 8.49
C LEU A 42 -13.65 -14.74 9.20
N SER A 43 -14.76 -14.00 9.16
CA SER A 43 -16.04 -14.40 9.74
C SER A 43 -16.60 -15.66 9.09
N SER A 44 -16.41 -15.79 7.78
CA SER A 44 -16.77 -17.00 7.03
C SER A 44 -15.89 -18.19 7.43
N GLU A 45 -14.57 -18.01 7.45
CA GLU A 45 -13.63 -19.10 7.74
C GLU A 45 -13.69 -19.60 9.19
N LEU A 46 -13.94 -18.69 10.14
CA LEU A 46 -14.03 -19.01 11.55
C LEU A 46 -15.46 -19.23 12.03
N GLU A 47 -16.46 -19.13 11.15
CA GLU A 47 -17.89 -19.22 11.50
C GLU A 47 -18.22 -18.35 12.73
N LEU A 48 -17.92 -17.06 12.62
CA LEU A 48 -18.10 -16.11 13.71
C LEU A 48 -19.55 -15.65 13.77
N ASP A 49 -20.07 -15.51 14.99
CA ASP A 49 -21.31 -14.77 15.21
C ASP A 49 -21.10 -13.25 15.08
N SER A 50 -22.18 -12.49 15.05
CA SER A 50 -22.14 -11.04 14.87
C SER A 50 -21.38 -10.31 15.99
N ALA A 51 -21.43 -10.80 17.24
CA ALA A 51 -20.74 -10.19 18.36
C ALA A 51 -19.23 -10.44 18.30
N GLN A 52 -18.83 -11.66 17.94
CA GLN A 52 -17.44 -12.06 17.71
C GLN A 52 -16.84 -11.28 16.54
N ALA A 53 -17.56 -11.17 15.42
CA ALA A 53 -17.13 -10.39 14.26
C ALA A 53 -16.91 -8.91 14.62
N LEU A 54 -17.83 -8.29 15.36
CA LEU A 54 -17.69 -6.89 15.79
C LEU A 54 -16.47 -6.69 16.72
N LYS A 55 -16.24 -7.62 17.65
CA LYS A 55 -15.04 -7.60 18.52
C LYS A 55 -13.76 -7.69 17.69
N MET A 56 -13.71 -8.61 16.72
CA MET A 56 -12.55 -8.79 15.87
C MET A 56 -12.30 -7.57 14.96
N ASP A 57 -13.34 -6.92 14.45
CA ASP A 57 -13.19 -5.66 13.69
C ASP A 57 -12.51 -4.57 14.51
N GLY A 58 -12.93 -4.39 15.77
CA GLY A 58 -12.32 -3.44 16.70
C GLY A 58 -10.83 -3.71 16.92
N ILE A 59 -10.46 -4.98 17.12
CA ILE A 59 -9.05 -5.40 17.26
C ILE A 59 -8.28 -5.13 15.96
N LEU A 60 -8.81 -5.56 14.80
CA LEU A 60 -8.18 -5.35 13.50
C LEU A 60 -7.93 -3.86 13.25
N ARG A 61 -8.90 -3.00 13.59
CA ARG A 61 -8.78 -1.55 13.43
C ARG A 61 -7.63 -0.97 14.25
N GLN A 62 -7.54 -1.31 15.54
CA GLN A 62 -6.46 -0.82 16.40
C GLN A 62 -5.08 -1.23 15.88
N PHE A 63 -4.93 -2.46 15.38
CA PHE A 63 -3.68 -2.93 14.83
C PHE A 63 -3.33 -2.29 13.49
N ASP A 64 -4.30 -2.07 12.61
CA ASP A 64 -4.07 -1.38 11.34
C ASP A 64 -3.63 0.08 11.58
N GLU A 65 -4.21 0.77 12.57
CA GLU A 65 -3.78 2.13 12.98
C GLU A 65 -2.32 2.16 13.46
N ARG A 66 -1.89 1.15 14.23
CA ARG A 66 -0.49 0.98 14.69
C ARG A 66 0.47 0.62 13.56
N ARG A 67 0.03 -0.15 12.56
CA ARG A 67 0.86 -0.58 11.42
C ARG A 67 1.11 0.53 10.41
N ARG A 68 0.15 1.46 10.26
CA ARG A 68 0.21 2.56 9.28
C ARG A 68 1.54 3.34 9.29
N PRO A 69 1.99 3.92 10.42
CA PRO A 69 3.25 4.67 10.44
C PRO A 69 4.47 3.80 10.08
N LEU A 70 4.45 2.50 10.41
CA LEU A 70 5.54 1.59 10.08
C LEU A 70 5.61 1.30 8.58
N TYR A 71 4.46 1.09 7.93
CA TYR A 71 4.42 0.95 6.47
C TYR A 71 4.89 2.21 5.76
N GLU A 72 4.55 3.39 6.28
CA GLU A 72 5.05 4.65 5.76
C GLU A 72 6.56 4.77 5.92
N GLN A 73 7.10 4.42 7.10
CA GLN A 73 8.55 4.41 7.34
C GLN A 73 9.29 3.47 6.38
N VAL A 74 8.76 2.25 6.16
CA VAL A 74 9.33 1.31 5.17
C VAL A 74 9.27 1.90 3.77
N ARG A 75 8.16 2.53 3.39
CA ARG A 75 7.97 3.14 2.07
C ARG A 75 8.94 4.30 1.83
N GLU A 76 9.05 5.23 2.77
CA GLU A 76 9.95 6.38 2.63
C GLU A 76 11.41 5.94 2.61
N SER A 77 11.79 4.97 3.45
CA SER A 77 13.13 4.38 3.41
C SER A 77 13.42 3.72 2.06
N ALA A 78 12.47 2.96 1.51
CA ALA A 78 12.62 2.33 0.20
C ALA A 78 12.76 3.35 -0.93
N LYS A 79 11.98 4.46 -0.92
CA LYS A 79 12.14 5.55 -1.90
C LYS A 79 13.52 6.18 -1.84
N LEU A 80 14.04 6.43 -0.64
CA LEU A 80 15.37 7.00 -0.45
C LEU A 80 16.44 6.07 -1.01
N LEU A 81 16.40 4.78 -0.63
CA LEU A 81 17.31 3.77 -1.15
C LEU A 81 17.23 3.66 -2.68
N GLN A 82 16.04 3.73 -3.26
CA GLN A 82 15.86 3.74 -4.71
C GLN A 82 16.48 4.97 -5.37
N ARG A 83 16.38 6.16 -4.77
CA ARG A 83 17.05 7.38 -5.27
C ARG A 83 18.56 7.26 -5.18
N ALA A 84 19.08 6.80 -4.05
CA ALA A 84 20.52 6.59 -3.87
C ALA A 84 21.07 5.57 -4.88
N ALA A 85 20.36 4.48 -5.12
CA ALA A 85 20.71 3.46 -6.12
C ALA A 85 20.73 4.01 -7.56
N LYS A 86 19.98 5.09 -7.84
CA LYS A 86 20.00 5.80 -9.13
C LYS A 86 21.09 6.86 -9.22
N GLY A 87 21.92 7.04 -8.18
CA GLY A 87 23.02 8.00 -8.17
C GLY A 87 22.68 9.38 -7.60
N ASP A 88 21.53 9.56 -6.92
CA ASP A 88 21.21 10.81 -6.23
C ASP A 88 22.18 11.05 -5.05
N SER A 89 23.12 11.97 -5.23
CA SER A 89 24.16 12.29 -4.25
C SER A 89 23.60 12.79 -2.91
N SER A 90 22.42 13.44 -2.92
CA SER A 90 21.74 13.89 -1.70
C SER A 90 21.18 12.73 -0.87
N ALA A 91 20.90 11.59 -1.51
CA ALA A 91 20.37 10.38 -0.89
C ALA A 91 21.49 9.40 -0.48
N GLN A 92 22.66 9.45 -1.12
CA GLN A 92 23.79 8.54 -0.85
C GLN A 92 24.28 8.61 0.60
N SER A 93 24.35 9.80 1.20
CA SER A 93 24.76 9.96 2.60
C SER A 93 23.78 9.38 3.62
N GLN A 94 22.56 9.02 3.19
CA GLN A 94 21.48 8.54 4.06
C GLN A 94 21.18 7.04 3.85
N VAL A 95 21.96 6.33 3.02
CA VAL A 95 21.69 4.93 2.65
C VAL A 95 21.65 4.02 3.87
N ASP A 96 22.69 4.04 4.70
CA ASP A 96 22.79 3.14 5.86
C ASP A 96 21.67 3.41 6.86
N GLN A 97 21.37 4.68 7.11
CA GLN A 97 20.28 5.08 7.99
C GLN A 97 18.91 4.65 7.45
N ALA A 98 18.68 4.79 6.14
CA ALA A 98 17.43 4.35 5.51
C ALA A 98 17.29 2.82 5.54
N ALA A 99 18.37 2.08 5.30
CA ALA A 99 18.38 0.63 5.41
C ALA A 99 18.02 0.18 6.84
N GLN A 100 18.67 0.76 7.85
CA GLN A 100 18.41 0.46 9.25
C GLN A 100 16.95 0.74 9.64
N ARG A 101 16.43 1.92 9.30
CA ARG A 101 15.02 2.28 9.54
C ARG A 101 14.05 1.30 8.89
N ALA A 102 14.34 0.82 7.68
CA ALA A 102 13.49 -0.15 7.00
C ALA A 102 13.50 -1.51 7.70
N PHE A 103 14.65 -1.96 8.20
CA PHE A 103 14.75 -3.23 8.94
C PHE A 103 14.05 -3.16 10.29
N GLU A 104 14.23 -2.07 11.04
CA GLU A 104 13.57 -1.86 12.32
C GLU A 104 12.05 -1.83 12.18
N ALA A 105 11.52 -1.07 11.21
CA ALA A 105 10.09 -1.00 10.97
C ALA A 105 9.51 -2.37 10.57
N ARG A 106 10.25 -3.18 9.81
CA ARG A 106 9.84 -4.57 9.48
C ARG A 106 9.83 -5.48 10.71
N ALA A 107 10.81 -5.36 11.59
CA ALA A 107 10.85 -6.12 12.84
C ALA A 107 9.68 -5.75 13.77
N GLN A 108 9.33 -4.47 13.83
CA GLN A 108 8.17 -3.98 14.57
C GLN A 108 6.85 -4.49 13.96
N LEU A 109 6.72 -4.48 12.62
CA LEU A 109 5.56 -5.07 11.92
C LEU A 109 5.39 -6.56 12.26
N ALA A 110 6.47 -7.33 12.22
CA ALA A 110 6.41 -8.75 12.58
C ALA A 110 6.03 -8.98 14.06
N THR A 111 6.38 -8.05 14.94
CA THR A 111 5.94 -8.08 16.35
C THR A 111 4.45 -7.79 16.47
N LEU A 112 3.94 -6.78 15.74
CA LEU A 112 2.51 -6.50 15.64
C LEU A 112 1.70 -7.65 15.03
N ASP A 113 2.27 -8.43 14.11
CA ASP A 113 1.63 -9.62 13.56
C ASP A 113 1.40 -10.70 14.63
N ARG A 114 2.41 -10.93 15.49
CA ARG A 114 2.31 -11.88 16.60
C ARG A 114 1.31 -11.42 17.65
N GLU A 115 1.38 -10.14 18.05
CA GLU A 115 0.43 -9.54 18.98
C GLU A 115 -1.01 -9.59 18.44
N LEU A 116 -1.21 -9.33 17.15
CA LEU A 116 -2.54 -9.41 16.52
C LEU A 116 -3.11 -10.82 16.62
N TYR A 117 -2.32 -11.84 16.28
CA TYR A 117 -2.75 -13.22 16.41
C TYR A 117 -3.14 -13.55 17.85
N GLN A 118 -2.31 -13.15 18.83
CA GLN A 118 -2.61 -13.38 20.24
C GLN A 118 -3.94 -12.73 20.64
N ALA A 119 -4.15 -11.46 20.29
CA ALA A 119 -5.37 -10.72 20.60
C ALA A 119 -6.62 -11.34 19.96
N LEU A 120 -6.54 -11.74 18.70
CA LEU A 120 -7.66 -12.38 17.99
C LEU A 120 -7.92 -13.81 18.47
N SER A 121 -6.89 -14.50 18.95
CA SER A 121 -6.99 -15.91 19.35
C SER A 121 -7.48 -16.11 20.78
N GLN A 122 -7.45 -15.08 21.64
CA GLN A 122 -7.61 -15.20 23.10
C GLN A 122 -8.79 -16.09 23.51
N ASP A 123 -9.96 -15.88 22.91
CA ASP A 123 -11.21 -16.58 23.25
C ASP A 123 -11.61 -17.66 22.23
N LEU A 124 -10.73 -17.99 21.29
CA LEU A 124 -11.01 -18.99 20.26
C LEU A 124 -10.66 -20.42 20.74
N PRO A 125 -11.49 -21.42 20.41
CA PRO A 125 -11.11 -22.81 20.62
C PRO A 125 -9.88 -23.18 19.75
N PRO A 126 -9.08 -24.20 20.14
CA PRO A 126 -7.83 -24.55 19.45
C PRO A 126 -7.96 -24.74 17.93
N GLN A 127 -9.06 -25.33 17.46
CA GLN A 127 -9.33 -25.51 16.04
C GLN A 127 -9.46 -24.16 15.29
N LYS A 128 -10.23 -23.22 15.84
CA LYS A 128 -10.38 -21.87 15.26
C LYS A 128 -9.09 -21.05 15.35
N LYS A 129 -8.25 -21.27 16.38
CA LYS A 129 -6.90 -20.68 16.45
C LYS A 129 -6.01 -21.12 15.28
N ALA A 130 -6.03 -22.41 14.95
CA ALA A 130 -5.27 -22.94 13.82
C ALA A 130 -5.76 -22.36 12.47
N GLN A 131 -7.09 -22.31 12.27
CA GLN A 131 -7.70 -21.68 11.10
C GLN A 131 -7.29 -20.20 10.98
N LEU A 132 -7.34 -19.45 12.09
CA LEU A 132 -6.91 -18.05 12.15
C LEU A 132 -5.44 -17.90 11.74
N ALA A 133 -4.54 -18.72 12.26
CA ALA A 133 -3.11 -18.66 11.90
C ALA A 133 -2.90 -18.90 10.40
N LEU A 134 -3.59 -19.89 9.83
CA LEU A 134 -3.52 -20.18 8.40
C LEU A 134 -4.13 -19.05 7.57
N PHE A 135 -5.25 -18.47 8.01
CA PHE A 135 -5.88 -17.33 7.35
C PHE A 135 -4.92 -16.14 7.27
N LEU A 136 -4.34 -15.72 8.40
CA LEU A 136 -3.43 -14.57 8.45
C LEU A 136 -2.22 -14.75 7.50
N ALA A 137 -1.60 -15.93 7.50
CA ALA A 137 -0.48 -16.23 6.60
C ALA A 137 -0.84 -16.16 5.10
N ARG A 138 -2.09 -16.47 4.74
CA ARG A 138 -2.60 -16.45 3.35
C ARG A 138 -3.10 -15.06 2.94
N PHE A 139 -3.77 -14.36 3.85
CA PHE A 139 -4.43 -13.09 3.58
C PHE A 139 -3.42 -11.99 3.21
N ASP A 140 -2.26 -11.94 3.86
CA ASP A 140 -1.25 -10.92 3.55
C ASP A 140 -0.77 -10.95 2.09
N ARG A 141 -0.67 -12.16 1.51
CA ARG A 141 -0.34 -12.35 0.09
C ARG A 141 -1.48 -11.90 -0.83
N LYS A 142 -2.72 -12.12 -0.40
CA LYS A 142 -3.94 -11.77 -1.15
C LYS A 142 -4.23 -10.27 -1.09
N ALA A 143 -3.96 -9.62 0.04
CA ALA A 143 -4.12 -8.19 0.24
C ALA A 143 -3.27 -7.36 -0.76
N MET A 144 -2.06 -7.81 -1.08
CA MET A 144 -1.22 -7.19 -2.10
C MET A 144 -1.85 -7.24 -3.51
N LYS A 145 -2.49 -8.35 -3.86
CA LYS A 145 -3.21 -8.50 -5.15
C LYS A 145 -4.45 -7.61 -5.20
N PHE A 146 -5.19 -7.50 -4.08
CA PHE A 146 -6.34 -6.60 -4.00
C PHE A 146 -5.93 -5.14 -4.19
N LYS A 147 -4.88 -4.68 -3.49
CA LYS A 147 -4.36 -3.31 -3.67
C LYS A 147 -4.01 -3.03 -5.13
N HIS A 148 -3.35 -3.96 -5.80
CA HIS A 148 -3.01 -3.82 -7.23
C HIS A 148 -4.27 -3.72 -8.11
N LYS A 149 -5.24 -4.60 -7.92
CA LYS A 149 -6.50 -4.61 -8.70
C LYS A 149 -7.32 -3.32 -8.51
N PHE A 150 -7.33 -2.74 -7.30
CA PHE A 150 -7.98 -1.45 -7.04
C PHE A 150 -7.26 -0.30 -7.74
N HIS A 151 -5.92 -0.33 -7.79
CA HIS A 151 -5.15 0.65 -8.57
C HIS A 151 -5.45 0.55 -10.07
N GLU A 152 -5.58 -0.66 -10.62
CA GLU A 152 -5.86 -0.87 -12.05
C GLU A 152 -7.28 -0.46 -12.46
N ARG A 153 -8.31 -0.80 -11.67
CA ARG A 153 -9.69 -0.40 -11.96
C ARG A 153 -9.83 1.12 -11.98
N ARG A 154 -9.23 1.79 -10.99
CA ARG A 154 -9.28 3.25 -10.92
C ARG A 154 -8.53 3.97 -12.02
N GLN A 155 -7.40 3.43 -12.49
CA GLN A 155 -6.73 3.99 -13.66
C GLN A 155 -7.57 3.91 -14.94
N ARG A 156 -8.53 2.98 -15.02
CA ARG A 156 -9.50 2.94 -16.13
C ARG A 156 -10.59 3.99 -15.95
N ASP A 157 -11.10 4.12 -14.74
CA ASP A 157 -12.18 5.07 -14.42
C ASP A 157 -11.70 6.54 -14.54
N ASP A 158 -10.46 6.85 -14.15
CA ASP A 158 -9.86 8.19 -14.33
C ASP A 158 -9.51 8.50 -15.81
N LYS A 159 -9.50 7.48 -16.69
CA LYS A 159 -9.11 7.61 -18.11
C LYS A 159 -10.31 7.65 -19.09
N ALA A 160 -11.55 7.55 -18.61
CA ALA A 160 -12.77 7.73 -19.41
C ALA A 160 -13.72 8.69 -18.66
N PRO A 161 -14.23 9.79 -19.25
CA PRO A 161 -14.71 9.88 -20.62
C PRO A 161 -14.32 11.18 -21.37
N ASP A 162 -13.55 11.05 -22.46
CA ASP A 162 -13.36 12.13 -23.46
C ASP A 162 -13.72 11.65 -24.88
N SER A 163 -14.59 10.63 -24.98
CA SER A 163 -15.01 10.04 -26.26
C SER A 163 -16.53 10.00 -26.44
N LEU A 164 -17.21 11.07 -26.03
CA LEU A 164 -18.52 11.42 -26.57
C LEU A 164 -18.32 12.65 -27.43
N ASP A 165 -17.98 12.40 -28.70
CA ASP A 165 -18.04 13.39 -29.78
C ASP A 165 -19.53 13.74 -30.01
N PRO A 166 -19.98 14.98 -29.74
CA PRO A 166 -21.36 15.39 -30.01
C PRO A 166 -21.57 15.86 -31.46
N GLY A 167 -20.60 15.66 -32.37
CA GLY A 167 -20.61 16.22 -33.72
C GLY A 167 -21.04 15.27 -34.84
N ASN A 168 -22.25 14.69 -34.80
CA ASN A 168 -22.85 14.12 -36.03
C ASN A 168 -24.30 14.55 -36.22
N PRO A 169 -24.55 15.70 -36.86
CA PRO A 169 -25.81 15.95 -37.55
C PRO A 169 -25.76 15.32 -38.94
N GLY A 170 -26.66 14.36 -39.18
CA GLY A 170 -27.00 13.91 -40.54
C GLY A 170 -27.78 14.95 -41.32
#